data_AF-A0A9P0BRW8-F1
#
_entry.id   AF-A0A9P0BRW8-F1
#
_cell.length_a   1.000
_cell.length_b   1.000
_cell.length_c   1.000
_cell.angle_alpha   90.00
_cell.angle_beta   90.00
_cell.angle_gamma   90.00
#
_symmetry.space_group_name_H-M   'P 1'
#
loop_
_entity.id
_entity.type
_entity.pdbx_description
1 polymer ?
#
loop_
_entity_poly.entity_id
_entity_poly.type
_entity_poly.pdbx_seq_one_letter_code
_entity_poly.pdbx_strand_id
1 'polypeptide(L)'
;MSISPFLRSPFTDVTGGLVSQQMLGRCQKQEARYMDCLEAYGLDRGVVKCSSLFEDFHECQTSTKQFKRFMAMRHERDRQISAGQLKGDTKYVNPKIDSY
;
A
#
# COMPACT_ATOMS: atom_id res chain seq x y z
N MET A 1 -5.51 -9.53 6.35
CA MET A 1 -4.39 -9.65 7.31
C MET A 1 -4.98 -9.69 8.70
N SER A 2 -4.71 -10.72 9.49
CA SER A 2 -5.12 -10.72 10.90
C SER A 2 -4.09 -9.94 11.71
N ILE A 3 -4.53 -8.89 12.40
CA ILE A 3 -3.69 -8.03 13.24
C ILE A 3 -3.13 -8.80 14.44
N SER A 4 -3.80 -9.90 14.82
CA SER A 4 -3.32 -10.85 15.80
C SER A 4 -3.21 -12.23 15.18
N PRO A 5 -2.25 -13.06 15.64
CA PRO A 5 -2.14 -14.45 15.21
C PRO A 5 -3.45 -15.19 15.55
N PHE A 6 -3.93 -16.01 14.62
CA PHE A 6 -5.15 -16.81 14.82
C PHE A 6 -5.06 -17.73 16.04
N LEU A 7 -3.86 -18.26 16.30
CA LEU A 7 -3.53 -19.01 17.51
C LEU A 7 -2.52 -18.20 18.34
N ARG A 8 -2.91 -17.75 19.53
CA ARG A 8 -1.98 -17.13 20.48
C ARG A 8 -1.16 -18.19 21.20
N SER A 9 0.16 -18.08 21.09
CA SER A 9 1.13 -18.93 21.76
C SER A 9 2.39 -18.11 22.10
N PRO A 10 3.25 -18.61 23.02
CA PRO A 10 4.52 -17.93 23.31
C PRO A 10 5.38 -17.70 22.06
N PHE A 11 5.32 -18.61 21.09
CA PHE A 11 6.04 -18.45 19.82
C PHE A 11 5.49 -17.28 19.00
N THR A 12 4.17 -17.14 18.91
CA THR A 12 3.57 -16.05 18.14
C THR A 12 3.74 -14.70 18.80
N ASP A 13 3.86 -14.65 20.13
CA ASP A 13 4.18 -13.43 20.87
C ASP A 13 5.63 -12.98 20.61
N VAL A 14 6.57 -13.93 20.52
CA VAL A 14 7.97 -13.65 20.19
C VAL A 14 8.15 -13.26 18.72
N THR A 15 7.46 -13.96 17.79
CA THR A 15 7.61 -13.72 16.35
C THR A 15 6.69 -12.63 15.81
N GLY A 16 5.77 -12.08 16.61
CA GLY A 16 4.79 -11.08 16.16
C GLY A 16 5.43 -9.82 15.57
N GLY A 17 6.60 -9.44 16.09
CA GLY A 17 7.37 -8.30 15.57
C GLY A 17 8.03 -8.51 14.21
N LEU A 18 8.10 -9.75 13.70
CA LEU A 18 8.69 -10.05 12.38
C LEU A 18 7.77 -9.66 11.22
N VAL A 19 6.47 -9.60 11.47
CA VAL A 19 5.45 -9.31 10.45
C VAL A 19 5.06 -7.83 10.46
N SER A 20 5.41 -7.10 11.52
CA SER A 20 5.14 -5.66 11.62
C SER A 20 6.16 -4.85 10.84
N GLN A 21 5.74 -3.70 10.33
CA GLN A 21 6.60 -2.72 9.67
C GLN A 21 7.14 -1.68 10.67
N GLN A 22 6.93 -1.88 11.98
CA GLN A 22 7.18 -0.89 13.04
C GLN A 22 8.66 -0.60 13.32
N MET A 23 9.57 -1.50 12.94
CA MET A 23 10.99 -1.32 13.22
C MET A 23 11.67 -0.39 12.20
N LEU A 24 11.51 -0.60 10.89
CA LEU A 24 12.17 0.17 9.82
C LEU A 24 11.44 0.09 8.45
N GLY A 25 10.13 -0.14 8.43
CA GLY A 25 9.39 -0.35 7.17
C GLY A 25 9.02 0.94 6.44
N ARG A 26 9.04 0.92 5.10
CA ARG A 26 8.49 2.00 4.22
C ARG A 26 7.06 2.39 4.62
N CYS A 27 6.31 1.45 5.19
CA CYS A 27 4.90 1.58 5.57
C CYS A 27 4.65 1.82 7.06
N GLN A 28 5.69 2.07 7.85
CA GLN A 28 5.59 2.27 9.30
C GLN A 28 4.55 3.34 9.68
N LYS A 29 4.52 4.47 8.94
CA LYS A 29 3.58 5.58 9.22
C LYS A 29 2.12 5.16 9.03
N GLN A 30 1.83 4.42 7.97
CA GLN A 30 0.49 3.92 7.68
C GLN A 30 0.09 2.85 8.69
N GLU A 31 1.02 1.95 9.05
CA GLU A 31 0.78 0.95 10.07
C GLU A 31 0.50 1.57 11.44
N ALA A 32 1.30 2.55 11.88
CA ALA A 32 1.10 3.25 13.14
C ALA A 32 -0.29 3.90 13.22
N ARG A 33 -0.70 4.65 12.19
CA ARG A 33 -2.04 5.26 12.14
C ARG A 33 -3.16 4.22 12.20
N TYR A 34 -2.99 3.10 11.51
CA TYR A 34 -3.96 2.01 11.54
C TYR A 34 -4.06 1.38 12.94
N MET A 35 -2.92 1.14 13.59
CA MET A 35 -2.87 0.61 14.95
C MET A 35 -3.48 1.57 15.98
N ASP A 36 -3.21 2.88 15.88
CA ASP A 36 -3.82 3.90 16.77
C ASP A 36 -5.35 3.87 16.68
N CYS A 37 -5.89 3.69 15.47
CA CYS A 37 -7.33 3.56 15.27
C CYS A 37 -7.88 2.25 15.86
N LEU A 38 -7.17 1.14 15.68
CA LEU A 38 -7.57 -0.15 16.25
C LEU A 38 -7.50 -0.15 17.78
N GLU A 39 -6.54 0.55 18.38
CA GLU A 39 -6.45 0.73 19.83
C GLU A 39 -7.67 1.47 20.36
N ALA A 40 -8.12 2.53 19.67
CA ALA A 40 -9.28 3.31 20.08
C ALA A 40 -10.62 2.57 19.95
N TYR A 41 -10.81 1.76 18.90
CA TYR A 41 -12.10 1.12 18.59
C TYR A 41 -12.17 -0.38 18.92
N GLY A 42 -11.04 -1.03 19.15
CA GLY A 42 -10.93 -2.48 19.23
C GLY A 42 -11.12 -3.17 17.88
N LEU A 43 -10.91 -4.49 17.85
CA LEU A 43 -10.91 -5.28 16.61
C LEU A 43 -12.28 -5.25 15.90
N ASP A 44 -13.37 -5.55 16.62
CA ASP A 44 -14.70 -5.75 16.02
C ASP A 44 -15.22 -4.48 15.33
N ARG A 45 -15.12 -3.33 16.01
CA ARG A 45 -15.54 -2.05 15.45
C ARG A 45 -14.50 -1.46 14.51
N GLY A 46 -13.22 -1.76 14.74
CA GLY A 46 -12.10 -1.29 13.96
C GLY A 46 -12.13 -1.77 12.51
N VAL A 47 -12.64 -2.98 12.23
CA VAL A 47 -12.82 -3.46 10.84
C VAL A 47 -13.61 -2.48 9.98
N VAL A 48 -14.65 -1.86 10.55
CA VAL A 48 -15.50 -0.90 9.82
C VAL A 48 -14.98 0.52 9.98
N LYS A 49 -14.59 0.93 11.20
CA LYS A 49 -14.21 2.31 11.52
C LYS A 49 -12.82 2.69 10.99
N CYS A 50 -11.91 1.74 10.91
CA CYS A 50 -10.51 1.94 10.48
C CYS A 50 -10.25 1.44 9.06
N SER A 51 -11.30 1.16 8.27
CA SER A 51 -11.19 0.54 6.95
C SER A 51 -10.33 1.37 5.97
N SER A 52 -10.46 2.70 5.98
CA SER A 52 -9.65 3.58 5.14
C SER A 52 -8.17 3.52 5.48
N LEU A 53 -7.83 3.53 6.77
CA LEU A 53 -6.45 3.43 7.25
C LEU A 53 -5.86 2.05 6.94
N PHE A 54 -6.68 1.00 7.04
CA PHE A 54 -6.29 -0.33 6.61
C PHE A 54 -6.00 -0.37 5.10
N GLU A 55 -6.85 0.23 4.28
CA GLU A 55 -6.64 0.30 2.84
C GLU A 55 -5.34 1.02 2.47
N ASP A 56 -5.00 2.12 3.15
CA ASP A 56 -3.75 2.84 2.92
C ASP A 56 -2.52 2.00 3.32
N PHE A 57 -2.59 1.32 4.47
CA PHE A 57 -1.53 0.41 4.89
C PHE A 57 -1.37 -0.79 3.93
N HIS A 58 -2.49 -1.35 3.49
CA HIS A 58 -2.52 -2.47 2.55
C HIS A 58 -2.03 -2.07 1.16
N GLU A 59 -2.37 -0.86 0.70
CA GLU A 59 -1.84 -0.28 -0.52
C GLU A 59 -0.33 -0.12 -0.41
N CYS A 60 0.17 0.44 0.69
CA CYS A 60 1.62 0.62 0.88
C CYS A 60 2.39 -0.71 0.81
N GLN A 61 1.85 -1.78 1.41
CA GLN A 61 2.49 -3.10 1.38
C GLN A 61 2.48 -3.77 0.01
N THR A 62 1.39 -3.61 -0.75
CA THR A 62 1.19 -4.36 -2.00
C THR A 62 1.47 -3.54 -3.25
N SER A 63 1.49 -2.21 -3.14
CA SER A 63 1.53 -1.24 -4.24
C SER A 63 0.51 -1.51 -5.34
N THR A 64 -0.62 -2.15 -5.00
CA THR A 64 -1.59 -2.63 -5.99
C THR A 64 -2.24 -1.49 -6.78
N LYS A 65 -2.70 -0.44 -6.08
CA LYS A 65 -3.35 0.71 -6.71
C LYS A 65 -2.32 1.50 -7.54
N GLN A 66 -1.12 1.72 -7.00
CA GLN A 66 -0.01 2.33 -7.72
C GLN A 66 0.36 1.58 -9.02
N PHE A 67 0.46 0.25 -8.98
CA PHE A 67 0.77 -0.56 -10.16
C PHE A 67 -0.34 -0.49 -11.22
N LYS A 68 -1.61 -0.58 -10.80
CA LYS A 68 -2.76 -0.42 -11.72
C LYS A 68 -2.75 0.94 -12.40
N ARG A 69 -2.47 2.02 -11.65
CA ARG A 69 -2.32 3.37 -12.20
C ARG A 69 -1.18 3.42 -13.23
N PHE A 70 -0.02 2.85 -12.91
CA PHE A 70 1.10 2.77 -13.84
C PHE A 70 0.72 2.06 -15.15
N MET A 71 0.06 0.90 -15.07
CA MET A 71 -0.38 0.15 -16.25
C MET A 71 -1.40 0.92 -17.09
N ALA A 72 -2.34 1.63 -16.46
CA ALA A 72 -3.31 2.46 -17.17
C ALA A 72 -2.63 3.61 -17.93
N MET A 73 -1.71 4.33 -17.27
CA MET A 73 -0.93 5.40 -17.92
C MET A 73 -0.08 4.86 -19.07
N ARG A 74 0.53 3.69 -18.89
CA ARG A 74 1.30 3.02 -19.94
C ARG A 74 0.43 2.65 -21.14
N HIS A 75 -0.75 2.08 -20.91
CA HIS A 75 -1.65 1.68 -21.98
C HIS A 75 -2.13 2.87 -22.81
N GLU A 76 -2.51 3.96 -22.16
CA GLU A 76 -2.92 5.19 -22.86
C GLU A 76 -1.75 5.81 -23.65
N ARG A 77 -0.55 5.80 -23.10
CA ARG A 77 0.65 6.23 -23.83
C ARG A 77 0.90 5.39 -25.06
N ASP A 78 0.84 4.06 -24.94
CA ASP A 78 1.07 3.14 -26.06
C ASP A 78 -0.01 3.33 -27.14
N ARG A 79 -1.27 3.60 -26.75
CA ARG A 79 -2.35 4.02 -27.65
C ARG A 79 -2.00 5.32 -28.40
N GLN A 80 -1.56 6.37 -27.71
CA GLN A 80 -1.18 7.65 -28.33
C GLN A 80 0.03 7.53 -29.26
N ILE A 81 1.00 6.65 -28.96
CA ILE A 81 2.12 6.34 -29.85
C ILE A 81 1.62 5.65 -31.12
N SER A 82 0.72 4.67 -30.99
CA SER A 82 0.14 3.95 -32.13
C SER A 82 -0.71 4.86 -33.04
N ALA A 83 -1.42 5.81 -32.46
CA ALA A 83 -2.17 6.85 -33.18
C ALA A 83 -1.27 7.94 -33.81
N GLY A 84 0.05 7.90 -33.57
CA GLY A 84 1.00 8.90 -34.06
C GLY A 84 0.89 10.27 -33.39
N GLN A 85 0.21 10.38 -32.24
CA GLN A 85 0.05 11.63 -31.48
C GLN A 85 1.32 11.96 -30.68
N LEU A 86 1.96 10.95 -30.06
CA LEU A 86 3.24 11.11 -29.37
C LEU A 86 4.43 10.74 -30.29
N LYS A 87 5.36 11.68 -30.49
CA LYS A 87 6.49 11.54 -31.43
C LYS A 87 7.85 11.90 -30.78
N GLY A 88 8.92 11.29 -31.28
CA GLY A 88 10.29 11.55 -30.83
C GLY A 88 10.47 11.38 -29.31
N ASP A 89 11.11 12.36 -28.69
CA ASP A 89 11.46 12.36 -27.26
C ASP A 89 10.25 12.44 -26.32
N THR A 90 9.08 12.86 -26.83
CA THR A 90 7.85 12.93 -26.03
C THR A 90 7.21 11.56 -25.78
N LYS A 91 7.68 10.50 -26.45
CA LYS A 91 7.16 9.13 -26.28
C LYS A 91 7.46 8.54 -24.91
N TYR A 92 8.61 8.88 -24.32
CA TYR A 92 9.06 8.32 -23.06
C TYR A 92 9.60 9.44 -22.19
N VAL A 93 8.80 9.87 -21.22
CA VAL A 93 9.24 10.81 -20.20
C VAL A 93 9.73 10.05 -18.98
N ASN A 94 10.81 10.55 -18.36
CA ASN A 94 11.25 10.04 -17.08
C ASN A 94 10.27 10.54 -16.01
N PRO A 95 9.68 9.64 -15.20
CA PRO A 95 8.85 10.08 -14.09
C PRO A 95 9.69 10.90 -13.12
N LYS A 96 9.12 12.01 -12.65
CA LYS A 96 9.74 12.81 -11.59
C LYS A 96 9.80 11.96 -10.32
N ILE A 97 10.86 12.09 -9.53
CA ILE A 97 11.13 11.27 -8.35
C ILE A 97 9.97 11.32 -7.31
N ASP A 98 9.13 12.36 -7.36
CA ASP A 98 7.97 12.58 -6.50
C ASP A 98 6.63 12.01 -7.03
N SER A 99 6.64 11.25 -8.13
CA SER A 99 5.41 10.75 -8.78
C SER A 99 4.79 9.49 -8.14
N TYR A 100 5.23 9.13 -6.93
CA TYR A 100 4.78 7.97 -6.16
C TYR A 100 3.67 8.30 -5.18
#